data_AF-A0A212CDK1-F1
#
_entry.id   AF-A0A212CDK1-F1
#
_cell.length_a   1.000
_cell.length_b   1.000
_cell.length_c   1.000
_cell.angle_alpha   90.00
_cell.angle_beta   90.00
_cell.angle_gamma   90.00
#
_symmetry.space_group_name_H-M   'P 1'
#
loop_
_entity.id
_entity.type
_entity.pdbx_description
1 polymer ?
#
loop_
_entity_poly.entity_id
_entity_poly.type
_entity_poly.pdbx_seq_one_letter_code
_entity_poly.pdbx_strand_id
1 'polypeptide(L)'
;VWTAASEVKHQSPSDFLWKEQDRFNTAPNCTTILCKPNDIKIAEVNVKGLFVKLINSSPDKELEIGNHTLRQNVDGRAVSLYRFLPGIIMQANSTVT
;
A
#
# COMPACT_ATOMS: atom_id res chain seq x y z
N VAL A 1 -20.10 3.67 40.26
CA VAL A 1 -21.19 3.25 39.34
C VAL A 1 -20.80 3.75 37.94
N TRP A 2 -20.25 2.83 37.11
CA TRP A 2 -20.00 2.82 35.65
C TRP A 2 -19.18 3.98 34.99
N THR A 3 -18.32 3.81 33.95
CA THR A 3 -17.92 2.67 33.10
C THR A 3 -16.57 2.91 32.41
N ALA A 4 -15.78 1.84 32.31
CA ALA A 4 -14.85 1.39 31.26
C ALA A 4 -14.11 2.38 30.33
N ALA A 5 -12.79 2.12 30.25
CA ALA A 5 -11.84 2.69 29.34
C ALA A 5 -12.32 2.68 27.87
N SER A 6 -12.18 3.84 27.23
CA SER A 6 -12.28 4.00 25.79
C SER A 6 -11.07 3.35 25.13
N GLU A 7 -11.07 2.03 24.99
CA GLU A 7 -10.17 1.30 24.09
C GLU A 7 -10.68 1.41 22.65
N VAL A 8 -10.72 2.64 22.12
CA VAL A 8 -10.78 2.84 20.68
C VAL A 8 -9.40 2.46 20.15
N LYS A 9 -9.21 1.16 19.88
CA LYS A 9 -8.12 0.70 19.03
C LYS A 9 -8.27 1.44 17.72
N HIS A 10 -7.37 2.39 17.44
CA HIS A 10 -7.16 2.90 16.09
C HIS A 10 -6.81 1.70 15.22
N GLN A 11 -7.82 1.07 14.63
CA GLN A 11 -7.64 0.07 13.60
C GLN A 11 -7.19 0.86 12.37
N SER A 12 -5.90 0.76 12.05
CA SER A 12 -5.38 1.30 10.80
C SER A 12 -6.19 0.67 9.67
N PRO A 13 -6.83 1.46 8.78
CA PRO A 13 -7.62 0.94 7.66
C PRO A 13 -6.81 -0.01 6.75
N SER A 14 -5.48 0.01 6.86
CA SER A 14 -4.54 -0.85 6.15
C SER A 14 -4.55 -2.32 6.61
N ASP A 15 -4.84 -2.65 7.86
CA ASP A 15 -4.68 -4.05 8.31
C ASP A 15 -5.77 -4.99 7.74
N PHE A 16 -6.94 -4.44 7.41
CA PHE A 16 -8.10 -5.21 6.94
C PHE A 16 -8.16 -5.31 5.42
N LEU A 17 -7.81 -4.24 4.70
CA LEU A 17 -7.92 -4.22 3.24
C LEU A 17 -6.88 -5.13 2.55
N TRP A 18 -5.71 -5.32 3.18
CA TRP A 18 -4.61 -6.10 2.61
C TRP A 18 -4.77 -7.62 2.79
N LYS A 19 -5.54 -8.06 3.80
CA LYS A 19 -5.74 -9.50 4.07
C LYS A 19 -6.71 -10.19 3.11
N GLU A 20 -7.57 -9.43 2.43
CA GLU A 20 -8.64 -9.99 1.59
C GLU A 20 -8.35 -9.93 0.08
N GLN A 21 -7.23 -9.34 -0.34
CA GLN A 21 -6.80 -9.42 -1.73
C GLN A 21 -5.93 -10.66 -1.91
N ASP A 22 -6.50 -11.68 -2.55
CA ASP A 22 -5.87 -12.93 -2.99
C ASP A 22 -4.39 -12.70 -3.36
N ARG A 23 -3.52 -13.11 -2.44
CA ARG A 23 -2.04 -13.13 -2.42
C ARG A 23 -1.37 -12.45 -3.62
N PHE A 24 -0.64 -11.35 -3.36
CA PHE A 24 0.33 -10.82 -4.32
C PHE A 24 1.18 -11.97 -4.86
N ASN A 25 1.29 -12.07 -6.19
CA ASN A 25 1.92 -13.19 -6.84
C ASN A 25 3.41 -13.26 -6.45
N THR A 26 3.88 -14.45 -6.08
CA THR A 26 5.26 -14.72 -5.63
C THR A 26 6.12 -15.35 -6.72
N ALA A 27 5.65 -15.36 -7.97
CA ALA A 27 6.40 -15.92 -9.06
C ALA A 27 7.76 -15.18 -9.23
N PRO A 28 8.85 -15.89 -9.56
CA PRO A 28 10.19 -15.31 -9.66
C PRO A 28 10.32 -14.24 -10.76
N ASN A 29 9.40 -14.23 -11.72
CA ASN A 29 9.25 -13.26 -12.81
C ASN A 29 8.18 -12.19 -12.51
N CYS A 30 7.69 -12.12 -11.28
CA CYS A 30 6.69 -11.14 -10.88
C CYS A 30 7.35 -9.77 -10.65
N THR A 31 6.80 -8.73 -11.28
CA THR A 31 7.20 -7.34 -11.09
C THR A 31 6.03 -6.55 -10.56
N THR A 32 6.25 -5.78 -9.49
CA THR A 32 5.24 -4.86 -8.94
C THR A 32 5.58 -3.45 -9.38
N ILE A 33 4.62 -2.75 -9.98
CA ILE A 33 4.79 -1.36 -10.42
C ILE A 33 3.68 -0.49 -9.84
N LEU A 34 4.01 0.78 -9.60
CA LEU A 34 3.04 1.81 -9.28
C LEU A 34 2.66 2.54 -10.58
N CYS A 35 1.40 2.50 -10.98
CA CYS A 35 0.97 3.06 -12.28
C CYS A 35 1.03 4.60 -12.35
N LYS A 36 1.14 5.29 -11.21
CA LYS A 36 1.25 6.76 -11.11
C LYS A 36 2.35 7.12 -10.11
N PRO A 37 3.63 7.06 -10.49
CA PRO A 37 4.70 7.06 -9.49
C PRO A 37 5.06 8.42 -8.86
N ASN A 38 4.54 9.58 -9.32
CA ASN A 38 4.84 10.93 -8.78
C ASN A 38 6.11 11.04 -7.90
N ASP A 39 6.03 11.48 -6.64
CA ASP A 39 7.12 11.30 -5.66
C ASP A 39 6.91 10.06 -4.77
N ILE A 40 5.93 9.21 -5.08
CA ILE A 40 5.64 7.98 -4.34
C ILE A 40 6.41 6.82 -4.96
N LYS A 41 7.33 6.23 -4.20
CA LYS A 41 8.17 5.13 -4.68
C LYS A 41 7.82 3.83 -3.97
N ILE A 42 8.09 2.72 -4.65
CA ILE A 42 8.11 1.41 -4.01
C ILE A 42 9.43 1.31 -3.26
N ALA A 43 9.36 1.26 -1.93
CA ALA A 43 10.53 1.08 -1.07
C ALA A 43 10.87 -0.40 -0.90
N GLU A 44 9.86 -1.26 -0.81
CA GLU A 44 10.06 -2.69 -0.60
C GLU A 44 8.91 -3.49 -1.22
N VAL A 45 9.22 -4.65 -1.79
CA VAL A 45 8.25 -5.67 -2.15
C VAL A 45 8.66 -6.93 -1.41
N ASN A 46 7.78 -7.45 -0.56
CA ASN A 46 8.08 -8.67 0.17
C ASN A 46 8.18 -9.84 -0.82
N VAL A 47 9.28 -10.60 -0.77
CA VAL A 47 9.53 -11.75 -1.68
C VAL A 47 8.49 -12.87 -1.56
N LYS A 48 7.77 -12.94 -0.43
CA LYS A 48 6.67 -13.89 -0.21
C LYS A 48 5.30 -13.31 -0.57
N GLY A 49 5.25 -12.12 -1.18
CA GLY A 49 4.00 -11.50 -1.62
C GLY A 49 3.08 -11.09 -0.46
N LEU A 50 3.65 -10.80 0.72
CA LEU A 50 2.85 -10.48 1.91
C LEU A 50 2.49 -9.00 2.00
N PHE A 51 3.36 -8.11 1.53
CA PHE A 51 3.15 -6.66 1.58
C PHE A 51 4.00 -5.95 0.52
N VAL A 52 3.61 -4.71 0.22
CA VAL A 52 4.38 -3.77 -0.59
C VAL A 52 4.51 -2.48 0.20
N LYS A 53 5.74 -2.07 0.50
CA LYS A 53 6.00 -0.83 1.21
C LYS A 53 6.19 0.30 0.22
N LEU A 54 5.40 1.36 0.36
CA LEU A 54 5.55 2.60 -0.40
C LEU A 54 6.15 3.69 0.47
N ILE A 55 6.91 4.59 -0.15
CA ILE A 55 7.49 5.78 0.48
C ILE A 55 7.08 7.02 -0.28
N ASN A 56 6.60 8.04 0.44
CA ASN A 56 6.54 9.39 -0.11
C ASN A 56 7.94 9.97 -0.05
N SER A 57 8.62 10.06 -1.19
CA SER A 57 9.98 10.61 -1.30
C SER A 57 10.03 12.12 -1.49
N SER A 58 8.89 12.81 -1.36
CA SER A 58 8.84 14.26 -1.32
C SER A 58 9.50 14.77 -0.03
N PRO A 59 10.35 15.82 -0.10
CA PRO A 59 11.09 16.31 1.05
C PRO A 59 10.21 17.00 2.10
N ASP A 60 9.12 17.65 1.67
CA ASP A 60 8.30 18.52 2.51
C ASP A 60 6.80 18.50 2.15
N LYS A 61 6.40 17.79 1.09
CA LYS A 61 5.02 17.77 0.61
C LYS A 61 4.29 16.48 0.97
N GLU A 62 3.08 16.63 1.52
CA GLU A 62 2.14 15.54 1.64
C GLU A 62 1.60 15.12 0.26
N LEU A 63 1.43 13.82 0.04
CA LEU A 63 0.92 13.29 -1.22
C LEU A 63 -0.29 12.40 -0.99
N GLU A 64 -1.33 12.61 -1.81
CA GLU A 64 -2.45 11.69 -1.87
C GLU A 64 -2.02 10.43 -2.63
N ILE A 65 -1.99 9.28 -1.94
CA ILE A 65 -1.84 7.96 -2.56
C ILE A 65 -3.20 7.39 -2.99
N GLY A 66 -4.30 7.97 -2.52
CA GLY A 66 -5.64 7.61 -2.95
C GLY A 66 -5.77 7.54 -4.47
N ASN A 67 -6.54 6.56 -4.96
CA ASN A 67 -6.74 6.30 -6.39
C ASN A 67 -5.49 5.89 -7.20
N HIS A 68 -4.33 5.74 -6.56
CA HIS A 68 -3.17 5.12 -7.20
C HIS A 68 -3.41 3.63 -7.34
N THR A 69 -2.70 2.98 -8.27
CA THR A 69 -2.86 1.55 -8.52
C THR A 69 -1.50 0.87 -8.52
N LEU A 70 -1.36 -0.13 -7.65
CA LEU A 70 -0.30 -1.13 -7.77
C LEU A 70 -0.73 -2.17 -8.78
N ARG A 71 0.17 -2.48 -9.71
CA ARG A 71 -0.04 -3.52 -10.71
C ARG A 71 1.08 -4.53 -10.62
N GLN A 72 0.72 -5.80 -10.50
CA GLN A 72 1.68 -6.89 -10.65
C GLN A 72 1.63 -7.42 -12.07
N ASN A 73 2.82 -7.59 -12.67
CA ASN A 73 2.97 -8.25 -13.94
C ASN A 73 3.76 -9.54 -13.78
N VAL A 74 3.30 -10.61 -14.42
CA VAL A 74 4.01 -11.89 -14.56
C VAL A 74 4.22 -12.12 -16.05
N ASP A 75 5.46 -12.37 -16.47
CA ASP A 75 5.85 -12.48 -17.89
C ASP A 75 5.40 -11.29 -18.75
N GLY A 76 5.47 -10.08 -18.19
CA GLY A 76 5.03 -8.85 -18.86
C GLY A 76 3.51 -8.67 -18.95
N ARG A 77 2.70 -9.62 -18.46
CA ARG A 77 1.24 -9.54 -18.43
C ARG A 77 0.75 -9.08 -17.06
N ALA A 78 -0.13 -8.09 -17.02
CA ALA A 78 -0.77 -7.66 -15.77
C ALA A 78 -1.67 -8.78 -15.23
N VAL A 79 -1.40 -9.22 -13.99
CA VAL A 79 -2.12 -10.32 -13.33
C VAL A 79 -2.87 -9.89 -12.08
N SER A 80 -2.45 -8.80 -11.43
CA SER A 80 -3.14 -8.28 -10.24
C SER A 80 -3.10 -6.76 -10.20
N LEU A 81 -4.20 -6.15 -9.75
CA LEU A 81 -4.34 -4.70 -9.60
C LEU A 81 -4.91 -4.38 -8.22
N TYR A 82 -4.27 -3.46 -7.52
CA TYR A 82 -4.74 -2.92 -6.25
C TYR A 82 -4.85 -1.41 -6.34
N ARG A 83 -6.06 -0.89 -6.15
CA ARG A 83 -6.32 0.55 -6.13
C ARG A 83 -6.50 1.00 -4.69
N PHE A 84 -5.70 1.97 -4.27
CA PHE A 84 -5.82 2.58 -2.94
C PHE A 84 -7.16 3.29 -2.81
N LEU A 85 -7.76 3.20 -1.61
CA LEU A 85 -8.98 3.95 -1.28
C LEU A 85 -8.74 5.46 -1.47
N PRO A 86 -9.76 6.20 -1.93
CA PRO A 86 -9.64 7.65 -2.08
C PRO A 86 -9.39 8.32 -0.73
N GLY A 87 -8.71 9.47 -0.73
CA GLY A 87 -8.49 10.27 0.48
C GLY A 87 -7.39 9.77 1.42
N ILE A 88 -6.61 8.74 1.03
CA ILE A 88 -5.41 8.37 1.78
C ILE A 88 -4.29 9.35 1.44
N ILE A 89 -3.77 10.03 2.46
CA ILE A 89 -2.69 11.02 2.36
C ILE A 89 -1.46 10.49 3.10
N MET A 90 -0.29 10.58 2.46
CA MET A 90 1.01 10.24 3.02
C MET A 90 1.78 11.51 3.38
N GLN A 91 2.29 11.56 4.59
CA GLN A 91 3.20 12.61 5.06
C GLN A 91 4.51 12.61 4.24
N ALA A 92 5.17 13.76 4.15
CA ALA A 92 6.49 13.86 3.52
C ALA A 92 7.49 12.88 4.18
N ASN A 93 8.31 12.22 3.36
CA ASN A 93 9.29 11.23 3.80
C ASN A 93 8.73 10.05 4.64
N SER A 94 7.42 9.79 4.57
CA SER A 94 6.75 8.72 5.33
C SER A 94 6.51 7.46 4.49
N THR A 95 6.23 6.33 5.16
CA THR A 95 6.00 5.04 4.51
C THR A 95 4.65 4.42 4.87
N VAL A 96 4.04 3.70 3.94
CA VAL A 96 2.82 2.89 4.15
C VAL A 96 3.09 1.45 3.68
N THR A 97 2.49 0.47 4.36
CA THR A 97 2.58 -0.97 4.08
C THR A 97 1.21 -1.60 3.91
#